data_AF-A0A947N2D0-F1
#
_entry.id   AF-A0A947N2D0-F1
#
_cell.length_a   1.000
_cell.length_b   1.000
_cell.length_c   1.000
_cell.angle_alpha   90.00
_cell.angle_beta   90.00
_cell.angle_gamma   90.00
#
_symmetry.space_group_name_H-M   'P 1'
#
loop_
_entity.id
_entity.type
_entity.pdbx_description
1 polymer ?
#
loop_
_entity_poly.entity_id
_entity_poly.type
_entity_poly.pdbx_seq_one_letter_code
_entity_poly.pdbx_strand_id
1 'polypeptide(L)'
;MTFNLCGAMFDAKLYVFADFCTGTPWACNDIDLTGTCSEPMWPYLPCVELPAGHTYYIVVDAVNEWECGDFTLEMSPCTPIEGDVIQTAWTIPSLPFSDTGSTVGFYDQYVEDCGGFSYSRDVVY
;
A
#
# COMPACT_ATOMS: atom_id res chain seq x y z
N MET A 1 5.32 -5.39 -3.60
CA MET A 1 4.45 -5.69 -4.75
C MET A 1 3.33 -4.67 -4.73
N THR A 2 2.94 -4.14 -5.88
CA THR A 2 1.81 -3.21 -5.98
C THR A 2 0.58 -3.93 -6.52
N PHE A 3 -0.58 -3.63 -5.94
CA PHE A 3 -1.88 -4.14 -6.36
C PHE A 3 -2.83 -2.96 -6.64
N ASN A 4 -3.49 -3.01 -7.78
CA ASN A 4 -4.30 -1.90 -8.27
C ASN A 4 -5.67 -2.38 -8.76
N LEU A 5 -6.74 -1.76 -8.24
CA LEU A 5 -8.13 -1.94 -8.67
C LEU A 5 -8.76 -0.66 -9.25
N CYS A 6 -7.96 0.32 -9.70
CA CYS A 6 -8.50 1.50 -10.38
C CYS A 6 -9.44 1.09 -11.52
N GLY A 7 -10.62 1.71 -11.57
CA GLY A 7 -11.64 1.43 -12.58
C GLY A 7 -12.59 0.27 -12.25
N ALA A 8 -12.60 -0.24 -11.02
CA ALA A 8 -13.63 -1.19 -10.59
C ALA A 8 -15.04 -0.58 -10.72
N MET A 9 -16.02 -1.37 -11.17
CA MET A 9 -17.38 -0.88 -11.44
C MET A 9 -18.29 -0.86 -10.19
N PHE A 10 -17.70 -0.94 -8.99
CA PHE A 10 -18.36 -0.96 -7.69
C PHE A 10 -17.41 -0.41 -6.61
N ASP A 11 -17.94 -0.07 -5.43
CA ASP A 11 -17.12 0.32 -4.28
C ASP A 11 -16.41 -0.93 -3.72
N ALA A 12 -15.10 -1.01 -3.97
CA ALA A 12 -14.33 -2.23 -3.78
C ALA A 12 -13.50 -2.18 -2.48
N LYS A 13 -13.19 -3.36 -1.96
CA LYS A 13 -12.19 -3.61 -0.93
C LYS A 13 -11.15 -4.60 -1.45
N LEU A 14 -9.91 -4.37 -1.11
CA LEU A 14 -8.78 -5.22 -1.49
C LEU A 14 -8.07 -5.70 -0.23
N TYR A 15 -7.85 -7.01 -0.16
CA TYR A 15 -7.11 -7.65 0.92
C TYR A 15 -5.99 -8.53 0.35
N VAL A 16 -4.88 -8.58 1.08
CA VAL A 16 -3.82 -9.56 0.90
C VAL A 16 -3.73 -10.37 2.19
N PHE A 17 -3.84 -11.69 2.09
CA PHE A 17 -3.65 -12.61 3.22
C PHE A 17 -2.39 -13.45 3.01
N ALA A 18 -1.75 -13.86 4.10
CA ALA A 18 -0.63 -14.81 4.09
C ALA A 18 -1.07 -16.15 4.70
N ASP A 19 -0.83 -17.23 3.97
CA ASP A 19 -1.05 -18.65 4.30
C ASP A 19 -2.52 -19.09 4.52
N PHE A 20 -3.39 -18.21 5.04
CA PHE A 20 -4.81 -18.47 5.27
C PHE A 20 -5.67 -17.24 4.96
N CYS A 21 -6.81 -17.41 4.28
CA CYS A 21 -7.73 -16.31 3.93
C CYS A 21 -8.67 -15.88 5.07
N THR A 22 -8.29 -16.09 6.33
CA THR A 22 -9.13 -15.78 7.50
C THR A 22 -8.30 -15.11 8.58
N GLY A 23 -8.89 -14.13 9.27
CA GLY A 23 -8.21 -13.37 10.33
C GLY A 23 -7.81 -11.97 9.85
N THR A 24 -6.74 -11.43 10.42
CA THR A 24 -6.23 -10.11 10.04
C THR A 24 -5.48 -10.21 8.71
N PRO A 25 -5.82 -9.40 7.70
CA PRO A 25 -5.09 -9.38 6.43
C PRO A 25 -3.65 -8.89 6.65
N TRP A 26 -2.74 -9.37 5.80
CA TRP A 26 -1.36 -8.89 5.71
C TRP A 26 -1.30 -7.43 5.23
N ALA A 27 -2.17 -7.07 4.29
CA ALA A 27 -2.40 -5.70 3.85
C ALA A 27 -3.85 -5.55 3.39
N CYS A 28 -4.44 -4.37 3.54
CA CYS A 28 -5.78 -4.10 3.03
C CYS A 28 -5.95 -2.63 2.66
N ASN A 29 -6.78 -2.38 1.65
CA ASN A 29 -7.23 -1.04 1.33
C ASN A 29 -8.69 -1.08 0.84
N ASP A 30 -9.52 -0.18 1.33
CA ASP A 30 -10.89 0.07 0.86
C ASP A 30 -11.07 1.46 0.23
N ILE A 31 -10.04 2.32 0.25
CA ILE A 31 -10.06 3.64 -0.40
C ILE A 31 -8.65 4.15 -0.71
N ASP A 32 -8.37 4.54 -1.95
CA ASP A 32 -7.08 5.16 -2.30
C ASP A 32 -7.04 6.65 -1.93
N LEU A 33 -6.62 6.93 -0.70
CA LEU A 33 -6.35 8.30 -0.22
C LEU A 33 -5.11 8.95 -0.87
N THR A 34 -4.32 8.20 -1.65
CA THR A 34 -3.10 8.72 -2.28
C THR A 34 -3.38 9.49 -3.58
N GLY A 35 -4.61 9.38 -4.11
CA GLY A 35 -5.06 9.99 -5.37
C GLY A 35 -4.47 9.36 -6.62
N THR A 36 -3.91 8.15 -6.50
CA THR A 36 -3.32 7.40 -7.62
C THR A 36 -4.42 6.90 -8.56
N CYS A 37 -5.51 6.40 -7.99
CA CYS A 37 -6.77 6.19 -8.65
C CYS A 37 -7.53 7.53 -8.70
N SER A 38 -7.67 8.12 -9.90
CA SER A 38 -8.59 9.25 -10.10
C SER A 38 -10.00 8.84 -9.71
N GLU A 39 -10.77 9.74 -9.08
CA GLU A 39 -12.14 9.48 -8.58
C GLU A 39 -12.99 8.49 -9.43
N PRO A 40 -13.70 7.54 -8.78
CA PRO A 40 -13.71 7.25 -7.33
C PRO A 40 -12.39 6.65 -6.82
N MET A 41 -12.03 6.94 -5.57
CA MET A 41 -10.79 6.55 -4.91
C MET A 41 -10.69 5.01 -4.69
N TRP A 42 -10.59 4.23 -5.76
CA TRP A 42 -10.58 2.75 -5.74
C TRP A 42 -9.40 2.17 -4.95
N PRO A 43 -9.51 0.94 -4.41
CA PRO A 43 -8.41 0.33 -3.67
C PRO A 43 -7.10 0.27 -4.45
N TYR A 44 -6.05 0.79 -3.82
CA TYR A 44 -4.68 0.76 -4.31
C TYR A 44 -3.74 0.39 -3.15
N LEU A 45 -3.01 -0.70 -3.28
CA LEU A 45 -2.02 -1.14 -2.30
C LEU A 45 -0.62 -0.97 -2.90
N PRO A 46 0.04 0.18 -2.67
CA PRO A 46 1.41 0.37 -3.09
C PRO A 46 2.35 -0.50 -2.26
N CYS A 47 3.30 -1.15 -2.92
CA CYS A 47 4.50 -1.69 -2.29
C CYS A 47 4.38 -2.48 -0.99
N VAL A 48 3.35 -3.34 -0.95
CA VAL A 48 3.22 -4.39 0.07
C VAL A 48 4.45 -5.30 0.05
N GLU A 49 5.14 -5.39 1.17
CA GLU A 49 6.22 -6.35 1.37
C GLU A 49 5.65 -7.76 1.44
N LEU A 50 6.15 -8.67 0.60
CA LEU A 50 5.73 -10.07 0.54
C LEU A 50 6.95 -10.98 0.75
N PRO A 51 7.37 -11.22 2.00
CA PRO A 51 8.47 -12.14 2.30
C PRO A 51 8.31 -13.51 1.63
N ALA A 52 9.42 -14.11 1.21
CA ALA A 52 9.43 -15.46 0.65
C ALA A 52 9.05 -16.52 1.70
N GLY A 53 8.53 -17.66 1.24
CA GLY A 53 8.14 -18.78 2.11
C GLY A 53 6.66 -18.82 2.50
N HIS A 54 5.88 -17.81 2.10
CA HIS A 54 4.44 -17.74 2.30
C HIS A 54 3.67 -17.93 1.00
N THR A 55 2.42 -18.41 1.10
CA THR A 55 1.45 -18.34 0.00
C THR A 55 0.54 -17.14 0.22
N TYR A 56 0.49 -16.22 -0.73
CA TYR A 56 -0.34 -15.03 -0.62
C TYR A 56 -1.65 -15.17 -1.40
N TYR A 57 -2.74 -14.72 -0.79
CA TYR A 57 -4.08 -14.72 -1.37
C TYR A 57 -4.58 -13.30 -1.51
N ILE A 58 -4.96 -12.91 -2.72
CA ILE A 58 -5.52 -11.59 -3.01
C ILE A 58 -7.04 -11.75 -3.06
N VAL A 59 -7.76 -10.98 -2.24
CA VAL A 59 -9.22 -11.01 -2.17
C VAL A 59 -9.76 -9.64 -2.60
N VAL A 60 -10.61 -9.66 -3.61
CA VAL A 60 -11.39 -8.50 -4.08
C VAL A 60 -12.82 -8.68 -3.57
N ASP A 61 -13.35 -7.69 -2.87
CA ASP A 61 -14.69 -7.70 -2.30
C ASP A 61 -15.38 -6.35 -2.51
N ALA A 62 -16.68 -6.27 -2.26
CA ALA A 62 -17.42 -5.01 -2.23
C ALA A 62 -17.46 -4.41 -0.82
N VAL A 63 -17.60 -3.09 -0.70
CA VAL A 63 -17.70 -2.42 0.61
C VAL A 63 -18.97 -2.83 1.34
N ASN A 64 -20.06 -3.03 0.61
CA ASN A 64 -21.36 -3.43 1.11
C ASN A 64 -21.96 -4.62 0.35
N GLU A 65 -22.97 -5.26 0.94
CA GLU A 65 -23.56 -6.52 0.46
C GLU A 65 -24.45 -6.39 -0.80
N TRP A 66 -24.68 -5.17 -1.28
CA TRP A 66 -25.59 -4.90 -2.41
C TRP A 66 -24.85 -4.55 -3.70
N GLU A 67 -23.52 -4.46 -3.64
CA GLU A 67 -22.68 -4.06 -4.75
C GLU A 67 -21.92 -5.24 -5.32
N CYS A 68 -21.84 -5.28 -6.65
CA CYS A 68 -21.00 -6.20 -7.40
C CYS A 68 -20.79 -5.62 -8.80
N GLY A 69 -19.68 -5.95 -9.43
CA GLY A 69 -19.41 -5.53 -10.80
C GLY A 69 -18.11 -6.07 -11.33
N ASP A 70 -17.80 -5.64 -12.55
CA ASP A 70 -16.55 -5.99 -13.20
C ASP A 70 -15.37 -5.26 -12.55
N PHE A 71 -14.22 -5.92 -12.49
CA PHE A 71 -12.95 -5.35 -12.03
C PHE A 71 -11.78 -5.89 -12.86
N THR A 72 -10.70 -5.13 -12.88
CA THR A 72 -9.39 -5.59 -13.36
C THR A 72 -8.41 -5.47 -12.20
N LEU A 73 -7.77 -6.57 -11.81
CA LEU A 73 -6.67 -6.56 -10.85
C LEU A 73 -5.35 -6.45 -11.60
N GLU A 74 -4.67 -5.32 -11.46
CA GLU A 74 -3.32 -5.14 -11.98
C GLU A 74 -2.29 -5.31 -10.87
N MET A 75 -1.20 -6.00 -11.20
CA MET A 75 -0.15 -6.37 -10.28
C MET A 75 1.21 -6.04 -10.89
N SER A 76 2.05 -5.29 -10.16
CA SER A 76 3.37 -4.91 -10.63
C SER A 76 4.43 -5.02 -9.54
N PRO A 77 5.69 -5.35 -9.90
CA PRO A 77 6.80 -5.33 -8.96
C PRO A 77 7.01 -3.90 -8.45
N CYS A 78 7.50 -3.80 -7.22
CA CYS A 78 7.93 -2.51 -6.70
C CYS A 78 9.32 -2.17 -7.15
N THR A 79 9.51 -0.89 -7.45
CA THR A 79 10.82 -0.30 -7.69
C THR A 79 11.02 0.82 -6.66
N PRO A 80 11.40 0.48 -5.41
CA PRO A 80 11.65 1.48 -4.38
C PRO A 80 12.74 2.44 -4.83
N ILE A 81 12.53 3.74 -4.64
CA ILE A 81 13.55 4.77 -4.80
C ILE A 81 14.38 4.91 -3.51
N GLU A 82 15.43 5.72 -3.58
CA GLU A 82 16.23 6.06 -2.40
C GLU A 82 15.34 6.76 -1.36
N GLY A 83 15.32 6.20 -0.15
CA GLY A 83 14.50 6.62 0.97
C GLY A 83 13.11 5.99 1.07
N ASP A 84 12.70 5.11 0.16
CA ASP A 84 11.43 4.39 0.32
C ASP A 84 11.52 3.33 1.42
N VAL A 85 12.44 2.37 1.28
CA VAL A 85 12.54 1.24 2.21
C VAL A 85 13.84 1.29 3.01
N ILE A 86 13.91 0.55 4.13
CA ILE A 86 15.13 0.49 4.96
C ILE A 86 16.37 0.09 4.14
N GLN A 87 16.20 -0.76 3.12
CA GLN A 87 17.29 -1.20 2.25
C GLN A 87 17.80 -0.10 1.31
N THR A 88 17.02 0.97 1.08
CA THR A 88 17.37 2.11 0.25
C THR A 88 17.41 3.43 1.03
N ALA A 89 17.50 3.38 2.37
CA ALA A 89 17.47 4.55 3.24
C ALA A 89 18.55 5.60 2.93
N TRP A 90 18.24 6.88 3.14
CA TRP A 90 19.15 8.01 2.97
C TRP A 90 20.24 8.04 4.04
N THR A 91 21.50 7.78 3.68
CA THR A 91 22.58 7.76 4.67
C THR A 91 22.83 9.12 5.33
N ILE A 92 22.85 9.17 6.67
CA ILE A 92 23.26 10.35 7.45
C ILE A 92 24.79 10.39 7.58
N PRO A 93 25.51 11.36 6.98
CA PRO A 93 26.97 11.30 6.89
C PRO A 93 27.70 11.76 8.17
N SER A 94 27.10 12.67 8.94
CA SER A 94 27.68 13.22 10.17
C SER A 94 26.65 13.93 11.02
N LEU A 95 26.90 14.04 12.32
CA LEU A 95 26.08 14.80 13.25
C LEU A 95 26.76 16.13 13.64
N PRO A 96 25.99 17.22 13.86
CA PRO A 96 24.53 17.31 13.70
C PRO A 96 24.08 17.30 12.24
N PHE A 97 22.86 16.78 11.99
CA PHE A 97 22.24 16.69 10.67
C PHE A 97 20.89 17.40 10.66
N SER A 98 20.55 18.03 9.54
CA SER A 98 19.24 18.60 9.26
C SER A 98 18.95 18.46 7.77
N ASP A 99 17.72 18.12 7.42
CA ASP A 99 17.30 18.03 6.03
C ASP A 99 15.95 18.73 5.78
N THR A 100 15.70 19.07 4.52
CA THR A 100 14.43 19.57 4.00
C THR A 100 14.07 18.77 2.76
N GLY A 101 12.95 18.04 2.81
CA GLY A 101 12.51 17.17 1.72
C GLY A 101 10.99 17.14 1.56
N SER A 102 10.51 16.17 0.79
CA SER A 102 9.09 15.90 0.56
C SER A 102 8.85 14.40 0.61
N THR A 103 7.70 13.98 1.15
CA THR A 103 7.23 12.59 1.08
C THR A 103 6.49 12.30 -0.23
N VAL A 104 6.33 13.29 -1.12
CA VAL A 104 5.70 13.10 -2.42
C VAL A 104 6.54 12.17 -3.28
N GLY A 105 5.90 11.15 -3.85
CA GLY A 105 6.55 10.15 -4.72
C GLY A 105 7.07 8.92 -3.98
N PHE A 106 7.08 8.94 -2.65
CA PHE A 106 7.40 7.79 -1.83
C PHE A 106 6.18 6.88 -1.61
N TYR A 107 6.43 5.67 -1.14
CA TYR A 107 5.37 4.75 -0.72
C TYR A 107 5.03 4.92 0.78
N ASP A 108 3.79 4.57 1.12
CA ASP A 108 3.35 4.38 2.50
C ASP A 108 3.53 2.90 2.83
N GLN A 109 4.54 2.60 3.63
CA GLN A 109 4.96 1.23 3.91
C GLN A 109 5.27 0.99 5.39
N TYR A 110 5.23 2.03 6.22
CA TYR A 110 5.41 1.94 7.66
C TYR A 110 4.15 2.39 8.37
N VAL A 111 3.34 1.43 8.80
CA VAL A 111 2.21 1.70 9.66
C VAL A 111 2.73 2.14 11.03
N GLU A 112 2.54 3.41 11.36
CA GLU A 112 3.00 3.99 12.62
C GLU A 112 2.19 3.50 13.84
N ASP A 113 2.88 2.97 14.85
CA ASP A 113 2.28 2.59 16.15
C ASP A 113 2.12 3.82 17.09
N CYS A 114 2.35 5.03 16.57
CA CYS A 114 2.30 6.28 17.36
C CYS A 114 0.86 6.85 17.41
N GLY A 115 -0.10 6.03 17.80
CA GLY A 115 -1.44 6.47 18.19
C GLY A 115 -2.46 6.71 17.07
N GLY A 116 -2.18 6.28 15.84
CA GLY A 116 -3.14 6.30 14.74
C GLY A 116 -2.61 5.60 13.49
N PHE A 117 -3.51 5.03 12.70
CA PHE A 117 -3.20 4.62 11.33
C PHE A 117 -3.19 5.88 10.46
N SER A 118 -2.11 6.13 9.72
CA SER A 118 -2.20 7.02 8.55
C SER A 118 -1.88 6.24 7.28
N TYR A 119 -2.41 6.76 6.18
CA TYR A 119 -2.15 6.26 4.83
C TYR A 119 -1.15 7.19 4.11
N SER A 120 -0.23 7.77 4.88
CA SER A 120 0.65 8.84 4.42
C SER A 120 1.98 8.27 3.97
N ARG A 121 2.58 8.88 2.95
CA ARG A 121 3.85 8.44 2.39
C ARG A 121 5.00 8.66 3.38
N ASP A 122 5.94 7.72 3.43
CA ASP A 122 7.09 7.71 4.34
C ASP A 122 8.40 8.05 3.64
N VAL A 123 9.37 8.59 4.38
CA VAL A 123 10.77 8.72 3.92
C VAL A 123 11.70 8.16 5.00
N VAL A 124 12.63 7.31 4.59
CA VAL A 124 13.58 6.60 5.46
C VAL A 124 15.00 7.17 5.30
N TYR A 125 15.62 7.50 6.43
CA TYR A 125 17.03 7.91 6.55
C TYR A 125 17.81 6.86 7.35
#